data_AF-A0A2V5P522-F1
#
_entry.id   AF-A0A2V5P522-F1
#
_cell.length_a   1.000
_cell.length_b   1.000
_cell.length_c   1.000
_cell.angle_alpha   90.00
_cell.angle_beta   90.00
_cell.angle_gamma   90.00
#
_symmetry.space_group_name_H-M   'P 1'
#
loop_
_entity.id
_entity.type
_entity.pdbx_description
1 polymer ?
#
loop_
_entity_poly.entity_id
_entity_poly.type
_entity_poly.pdbx_seq_one_letter_code
_entity_poly.pdbx_strand_id
1 'polypeptide(L)'
;MLLASTSSAQKAGAMSKAEAIAQQLNLTPEQKIKILPILRDEMPKVNAIKNDNSLSNMQKVQRIRAIHQQTDPQMKAILSPVQYEKLKTIRQQAIRDATQSRSPT
;
A
#
# COMPACT_ATOMS: atom_id res chain seq x y z
N MET A 1 32.30 -21.87 26.49
CA MET A 1 32.45 -20.91 25.39
C MET A 1 31.60 -21.37 24.23
N LEU A 2 30.57 -20.63 23.85
CA LEU A 2 30.06 -20.56 22.47
C LEU A 2 29.06 -19.40 22.41
N LEU A 3 29.53 -18.30 21.82
CA LEU A 3 28.81 -17.05 21.63
C LEU A 3 27.69 -17.25 20.61
N ALA A 4 26.43 -17.12 21.02
CA ALA A 4 25.33 -16.89 20.09
C ALA A 4 25.16 -15.36 19.91
N SER A 5 26.08 -14.76 19.17
CA SER A 5 25.89 -13.41 18.62
C SER A 5 24.93 -13.49 17.44
N THR A 6 23.63 -13.71 17.71
CA THR A 6 22.61 -13.52 16.67
C THR A 6 22.29 -12.03 16.55
N SER A 7 23.15 -11.38 15.78
CA SER A 7 22.84 -10.35 14.79
C SER A 7 21.86 -9.24 15.22
N SER A 8 22.42 -8.18 15.79
CA SER A 8 21.87 -6.83 15.73
C SER A 8 21.76 -6.26 14.29
N ALA A 9 22.16 -7.03 13.27
CA ALA A 9 22.09 -6.66 11.85
C ALA A 9 20.81 -7.14 11.13
N GLN A 10 19.94 -7.93 11.77
CA GLN A 10 18.61 -8.26 11.23
C GLN A 10 17.57 -7.13 11.41
N LYS A 11 18.01 -5.98 11.96
CA LYS A 11 17.23 -4.76 12.20
C LYS A 11 17.61 -3.61 11.25
N ALA A 12 18.30 -3.89 10.14
CA ALA A 12 18.32 -2.99 8.99
C ALA A 12 16.94 -3.08 8.31
N GLY A 13 16.04 -2.20 8.75
CA GLY A 13 14.59 -2.38 8.73
C GLY A 13 13.98 -2.58 7.34
N ALA A 14 13.21 -3.65 7.21
CA ALA A 14 12.28 -3.80 6.10
C ALA A 14 11.30 -2.62 6.12
N MET A 15 11.40 -1.75 5.12
CA MET A 15 10.51 -0.61 4.95
C MET A 15 9.07 -1.08 4.79
N SER A 16 8.14 -0.50 5.55
CA SER A 16 6.73 -0.84 5.41
C SER A 16 6.23 -0.44 4.01
N LYS A 17 5.23 -1.16 3.49
CA LYS A 17 4.64 -0.80 2.18
C LYS A 17 4.05 0.62 2.17
N ALA A 18 3.57 1.10 3.32
CA ALA A 18 3.13 2.48 3.49
C ALA A 18 4.28 3.49 3.33
N GLU A 19 5.44 3.21 3.93
CA GLU A 19 6.65 4.04 3.77
C GLU A 19 7.17 4.00 2.34
N ALA A 20 7.15 2.85 1.67
CA ALA A 20 7.54 2.74 0.28
C ALA A 20 6.66 3.59 -0.65
N ILE A 21 5.33 3.61 -0.42
CA ILE A 21 4.42 4.48 -1.16
C ILE A 21 4.72 5.95 -0.84
N ALA A 22 4.91 6.31 0.43
CA ALA A 22 5.24 7.67 0.82
C ALA A 22 6.56 8.18 0.18
N GLN A 23 7.55 7.29 0.03
CA GLN A 23 8.78 7.60 -0.70
C GLN A 23 8.53 7.74 -2.19
N GLN A 24 7.77 6.83 -2.81
CA GLN A 24 7.42 6.96 -4.23
C GLN A 24 6.68 8.27 -4.52
N LEU A 25 5.81 8.73 -3.62
CA LEU A 25 5.11 10.00 -3.77
C LEU A 25 5.98 11.23 -3.45
N ASN A 26 7.25 11.04 -3.08
CA ASN A 26 8.14 12.11 -2.64
C ASN A 26 7.48 13.02 -1.59
N LEU A 27 6.81 12.42 -0.60
CA LEU A 27 6.07 13.19 0.41
C LEU A 27 7.01 14.03 1.28
N THR A 28 6.63 15.27 1.53
CA THR A 28 7.29 16.11 2.54
C THR A 28 7.09 15.53 3.94
N PRO A 29 7.92 15.89 4.94
CA PRO A 29 7.71 15.44 6.32
C PRO A 29 6.29 15.70 6.84
N GLU A 30 5.72 16.87 6.54
CA GLU A 30 4.36 17.24 6.93
C GLU A 30 3.30 16.39 6.24
N GLN A 31 3.45 16.12 4.94
CA GLN A 31 2.55 15.23 4.21
C GLN A 31 2.62 13.81 4.75
N LYS A 32 3.82 13.31 5.10
CA LYS A 32 4.00 11.97 5.67
C LYS A 32 3.21 11.79 6.97
N ILE A 33 3.21 12.79 7.85
CA ILE A 33 2.45 12.76 9.11
C ILE A 33 0.96 12.51 8.85
N LYS A 34 0.39 13.16 7.81
CA LYS A 34 -1.03 13.05 7.48
C LYS A 34 -1.38 11.82 6.63
N ILE A 35 -0.50 11.43 5.71
CA ILE A 35 -0.76 10.36 4.72
C ILE A 35 -0.43 8.97 5.25
N LEU A 36 0.64 8.81 6.05
CA LEU A 36 1.05 7.48 6.52
C LEU A 36 -0.04 6.76 7.33
N PRO A 37 -0.81 7.40 8.22
CA PRO A 37 -1.92 6.73 8.90
C PRO A 37 -2.97 6.18 7.92
N ILE A 38 -3.32 6.94 6.88
CA ILE A 38 -4.29 6.54 5.85
C ILE A 38 -3.77 5.31 5.09
N LEU A 39 -2.51 5.35 4.64
CA LEU A 39 -1.89 4.22 3.96
C LEU A 39 -1.78 2.98 4.86
N ARG A 40 -1.44 3.15 6.14
CA ARG A 40 -1.35 2.03 7.09
C ARG A 40 -2.69 1.36 7.35
N ASP A 41 -3.80 2.08 7.20
CA ASP A 41 -5.16 1.53 7.30
C ASP A 41 -5.63 0.87 5.98
N GLU A 42 -5.36 1.48 4.83
CA GLU A 42 -5.75 0.91 3.52
C GLU A 42 -5.00 -0.38 3.18
N MET A 43 -3.68 -0.41 3.41
CA MET A 43 -2.81 -1.46 2.89
C MET A 43 -3.16 -2.87 3.37
N PRO A 44 -3.47 -3.12 4.66
CA PRO A 44 -3.93 -4.42 5.13
C PRO A 44 -5.24 -4.86 4.45
N LYS A 45 -6.20 -3.94 4.25
CA LYS A 45 -7.49 -4.24 3.62
C LYS A 45 -7.32 -4.65 2.16
N VAL A 46 -6.48 -3.94 1.41
CA VAL A 46 -6.13 -4.30 0.03
C VAL A 46 -5.43 -5.65 -0.04
N ASN A 47 -4.48 -5.92 0.88
CA ASN A 47 -3.79 -7.21 0.93
C ASN A 47 -4.73 -8.37 1.27
N ALA A 48 -5.68 -8.16 2.18
CA ALA A 48 -6.70 -9.15 2.51
C ALA A 48 -7.56 -9.50 1.27
N ILE A 49 -8.04 -8.49 0.53
CA ILE A 49 -8.82 -8.71 -0.70
C ILE A 49 -7.99 -9.43 -1.77
N LYS A 50 -6.72 -9.06 -1.93
CA LYS A 50 -5.82 -9.74 -2.87
C LYS A 50 -5.72 -11.23 -2.56
N ASN A 51 -5.54 -11.58 -1.30
CA ASN A 51 -5.31 -12.95 -0.85
C ASN A 51 -6.60 -13.75 -0.61
N ASP A 52 -7.77 -13.13 -0.77
CA ASP A 52 -9.06 -13.79 -0.62
C ASP A 52 -9.39 -14.60 -1.89
N ASN A 53 -9.23 -15.92 -1.80
CA ASN A 53 -9.47 -16.86 -2.89
C ASN A 53 -10.96 -17.13 -3.14
N SER A 54 -11.85 -16.67 -2.25
CA SER A 54 -13.30 -16.78 -2.43
C SER A 54 -13.85 -15.73 -3.39
N LEU A 55 -13.09 -14.65 -3.63
CA LEU A 55 -13.52 -13.53 -4.47
C LEU A 55 -13.17 -13.73 -5.95
N SER A 56 -14.12 -13.39 -6.81
CA SER A 56 -13.86 -13.20 -8.23
C SER A 56 -12.99 -11.96 -8.47
N ASN A 57 -12.33 -11.90 -9.64
CA ASN A 57 -11.52 -10.74 -10.01
C ASN A 57 -12.33 -9.44 -9.99
N MET A 58 -13.59 -9.48 -10.46
CA MET A 58 -14.49 -8.33 -10.42
C MET A 58 -14.78 -7.88 -8.99
N GLN A 59 -15.06 -8.81 -8.07
CA GLN A 59 -15.29 -8.50 -6.66
C GLN A 59 -14.05 -7.89 -6.01
N LYS A 60 -12.85 -8.40 -6.32
CA LYS A 60 -11.58 -7.82 -5.85
C LYS A 60 -11.43 -6.38 -6.31
N VAL A 61 -11.65 -6.11 -7.60
CA VAL A 61 -11.58 -4.75 -8.18
C VAL A 61 -12.57 -3.82 -7.48
N GLN A 62 -13.82 -4.23 -7.32
CA GLN A 62 -14.86 -3.40 -6.69
C GLN A 62 -14.50 -3.05 -5.23
N ARG A 63 -14.10 -4.04 -4.43
CA ARG A 63 -13.76 -3.81 -3.02
C ARG A 63 -12.51 -2.94 -2.85
N ILE A 64 -11.48 -3.14 -3.68
CA ILE A 64 -10.28 -2.30 -3.65
C ILE A 64 -10.61 -0.85 -4.06
N ARG A 65 -11.42 -0.66 -5.10
CA ARG A 65 -11.88 0.68 -5.50
C ARG A 65 -12.66 1.38 -4.38
N ALA A 66 -13.54 0.66 -3.68
CA ALA A 66 -14.29 1.20 -2.56
C ALA A 66 -13.36 1.71 -1.44
N ILE A 67 -12.32 0.95 -1.09
CA ILE A 67 -11.31 1.38 -0.10
C ILE A 67 -10.63 2.68 -0.56
N HIS A 68 -10.18 2.73 -1.82
CA HIS A 68 -9.50 3.92 -2.35
C HIS A 68 -10.42 5.14 -2.44
N GLN A 69 -11.70 4.94 -2.74
CA GLN A 69 -12.71 6.00 -2.80
C GLN A 69 -13.00 6.60 -1.42
N GLN A 70 -13.01 5.78 -0.37
CA GLN A 70 -13.25 6.24 1.01
C GLN A 70 -12.20 7.27 1.47
N THR A 71 -10.95 7.13 1.02
CA THR A 71 -9.84 7.99 1.44
C THR A 71 -9.45 9.03 0.40
N ASP A 72 -9.96 8.93 -0.83
CA ASP A 72 -9.62 9.81 -1.95
C ASP A 72 -9.73 11.31 -1.63
N PRO A 73 -10.80 11.79 -0.95
CA PRO A 73 -10.91 13.21 -0.59
C PRO A 73 -9.77 13.69 0.32
N GLN A 74 -9.36 12.86 1.29
CA GLN A 74 -8.27 13.20 2.21
C GLN A 74 -6.93 13.22 1.47
N MET A 75 -6.70 12.26 0.57
CA MET A 75 -5.47 12.23 -0.23
C MET A 75 -5.37 13.47 -1.13
N LYS A 76 -6.47 13.87 -1.79
CA LYS A 76 -6.53 15.08 -2.63
C LYS A 76 -6.26 16.38 -1.85
N ALA A 77 -6.69 16.45 -0.59
CA ALA A 77 -6.51 17.63 0.23
C ALA A 77 -5.04 17.85 0.67
N ILE A 78 -4.21 16.80 0.64
CA ILE A 78 -2.84 16.84 1.17
C ILE A 78 -1.79 16.75 0.04
N LEU A 79 -2.08 16.00 -1.02
CA LEU A 79 -1.16 15.77 -2.13
C LEU A 79 -1.23 16.91 -3.16
N SER A 80 -0.09 17.21 -3.77
CA SER A 80 -0.09 18.04 -4.98
C SER A 80 -0.73 17.29 -6.15
N PRO A 81 -1.17 17.98 -7.22
CA PRO A 81 -1.72 17.32 -8.40
C PRO A 81 -0.81 16.22 -8.95
N VAL A 82 0.50 16.48 -9.06
CA VAL A 82 1.49 15.51 -9.56
C VAL A 82 1.62 14.28 -8.65
N GLN A 83 1.62 14.49 -7.33
CA GLN A 83 1.67 13.38 -6.37
C GLN A 83 0.38 12.56 -6.42
N TYR A 84 -0.77 13.21 -6.59
CA TYR A 84 -2.06 12.55 -6.70
C TYR A 84 -2.16 11.70 -7.98
N GLU A 85 -1.65 12.19 -9.12
CA GLU A 85 -1.53 11.39 -10.34
C GLU A 85 -0.68 10.13 -10.10
N LYS A 86 0.47 10.27 -9.42
CA LYS A 86 1.31 9.12 -9.09
C LYS A 86 0.61 8.12 -8.16
N LEU A 87 -0.17 8.61 -7.19
CA LEU A 87 -0.99 7.76 -6.31
C LEU A 87 -2.00 6.95 -7.13
N LYS A 88 -2.66 7.55 -8.13
CA LYS A 88 -3.61 6.83 -9.00
C LYS A 88 -2.93 5.68 -9.72
N THR A 89 -1.73 5.88 -10.25
CA THR A 89 -0.95 4.81 -10.89
C THR A 89 -0.61 3.67 -9.93
N ILE A 90 -0.18 3.99 -8.71
CA ILE A 90 0.10 3.00 -7.65
C ILE A 90 -1.17 2.20 -7.33
N ARG A 91 -2.32 2.86 -7.16
CA ARG A 91 -3.62 2.22 -6.89
C ARG A 91 -4.09 1.34 -8.04
N GLN A 92 -3.90 1.79 -9.29
CA GLN A 92 -4.20 0.98 -10.47
C GLN A 92 -3.31 -0.27 -10.55
N GLN A 93 -2.03 -0.18 -10.18
CA GLN A 93 -1.15 -1.35 -10.09
C GLN A 93 -1.63 -2.32 -9.02
N ALA A 94 -2.00 -1.82 -7.83
CA ALA A 94 -2.53 -2.68 -6.76
C ALA A 94 -3.79 -3.46 -7.19
N ILE A 95 -4.68 -2.84 -7.98
CA ILE A 95 -5.84 -3.51 -8.57
C ILE A 95 -5.41 -4.60 -9.57
N ARG A 96 -4.46 -4.29 -10.46
CA ARG A 96 -3.93 -5.27 -11.43
C ARG A 96 -3.32 -6.48 -10.72
N ASP A 97 -2.45 -6.24 -9.74
CA ASP A 97 -1.82 -7.27 -8.93
C ASP A 97 -2.86 -8.17 -8.24
N ALA A 98 -3.95 -7.58 -7.72
CA ALA A 98 -5.00 -8.33 -7.06
C ALA A 98 -5.73 -9.29 -8.00
N THR A 99 -5.89 -8.92 -9.27
CA THR A 99 -6.54 -9.77 -10.29
C THR A 99 -5.60 -10.78 -10.95
N GLN A 100 -4.29 -10.50 -10.98
CA GLN A 100 -3.27 -11.37 -11.55
C GLN A 100 -2.76 -12.44 -10.58
N SER A 101 -2.95 -12.25 -9.27
CA SER A 101 -2.59 -13.24 -8.25
C SER A 101 -3.28 -14.61 -8.39
N ARG A 102 -4.29 -14.73 -9.28
CA ARG A 102 -5.02 -15.96 -9.57
C ARG A 102 -4.59 -16.60 -10.90
N SER A 103 -3.29 -16.66 -11.17
CA SER A 103 -2.75 -17.58 -12.18
C SER A 103 -2.13 -18.80 -11.48
N PRO A 104 -2.90 -19.85 -11.17
CA PRO A 104 -2.31 -21.17 -11.09
C PRO A 104 -1.88 -21.57 -12.51
N THR A 105 -0.65 -22.05 -12.64
CA THR A 105 -0.21 -22.90 -13.77
C THR A 105 -1.21 -24.00 -14.06
#